data_AF-K2G3S1-F1
#
_entry.id   AF-K2G3S1-F1
#
_cell.length_a   1.000
_cell.length_b   1.000
_cell.length_c   1.000
_cell.angle_alpha   90.00
_cell.angle_beta   90.00
_cell.angle_gamma   90.00
#
_symmetry.space_group_name_H-M   'P 1'
#
loop_
_entity.id
_entity.type
_entity.pdbx_description
1 polymer ?
#
loop_
_entity_poly.entity_id
_entity_poly.type
_entity_poly.pdbx_seq_one_letter_code
_entity_poly.pdbx_strand_id
1 'polypeptide(L)'
;MHKKAKYSLLTITALLTAVISLFVYNDLLLKKEIDDFKSISMDKLDLKICDNLTDAAIKDKCYDNYNSITAFKKLDYNLCNGILDKDLTYACVRNILFFNAKRDRSENPCEVALLKKDDRITCKDYVKLENMMSWWTLLPDCSKISTTEVALACQETKNILRND
;
A
#
# COMPACT_ATOMS: atom_id res chain seq x y z
N MET A 1 -45.67 -26.01 -40.97
CA MET A 1 -45.00 -24.86 -40.31
C MET A 1 -44.09 -25.24 -39.13
N HIS A 2 -44.12 -26.45 -38.58
CA HIS A 2 -43.31 -26.84 -37.40
C HIS A 2 -41.79 -26.94 -37.59
N LYS A 3 -41.26 -27.19 -38.81
CA LYS A 3 -39.81 -27.37 -39.02
C LYS A 3 -39.01 -26.06 -38.87
N LYS A 4 -39.59 -24.92 -39.30
CA LYS A 4 -38.93 -23.60 -39.20
C LYS A 4 -38.82 -23.11 -37.76
N ALA A 5 -39.83 -23.38 -36.92
CA ALA A 5 -39.82 -23.03 -35.51
C ALA A 5 -38.72 -23.77 -34.72
N LYS A 6 -38.50 -25.07 -35.02
CA LYS A 6 -37.45 -25.87 -34.37
C LYS A 6 -36.03 -25.37 -34.70
N TYR A 7 -35.80 -24.98 -35.96
CA TYR A 7 -34.51 -24.45 -36.39
C TYR A 7 -34.20 -23.10 -35.72
N SER A 8 -35.19 -22.22 -35.64
CA SER A 8 -35.07 -20.92 -34.96
C SER A 8 -34.71 -21.08 -33.47
N LEU A 9 -35.41 -21.98 -32.77
CA LEU A 9 -35.14 -22.23 -31.35
C LEU A 9 -33.70 -22.74 -31.11
N LEU A 10 -33.23 -23.68 -31.95
CA LEU A 10 -31.86 -24.21 -31.86
C LEU A 10 -30.80 -23.12 -32.04
N THR A 11 -30.98 -22.22 -33.01
CA THR A 11 -30.03 -21.11 -33.24
C THR A 11 -29.98 -20.13 -32.08
N ILE A 12 -31.13 -19.82 -31.47
CA ILE A 12 -31.19 -18.92 -30.31
C ILE A 12 -30.50 -19.55 -29.11
N THR A 13 -30.74 -20.85 -28.85
CA THR A 13 -30.07 -21.54 -27.75
C THR A 13 -28.55 -21.60 -27.93
N ALA A 14 -28.06 -21.85 -29.15
CA ALA A 14 -26.63 -21.88 -29.44
C ALA A 14 -25.96 -20.52 -29.21
N LEU A 15 -26.61 -19.43 -29.65
CA LEU A 15 -26.13 -18.06 -29.43
C LEU A 15 -26.10 -17.72 -27.93
N LEU A 16 -27.17 -18.04 -27.19
CA LEU A 16 -27.22 -17.83 -25.74
C LEU A 16 -26.10 -18.59 -25.02
N THR A 17 -25.86 -19.86 -25.37
CA THR A 17 -24.78 -20.63 -24.77
C THR A 17 -23.40 -20.03 -25.06
N ALA A 18 -23.16 -19.57 -26.29
CA ALA A 18 -21.89 -18.96 -26.67
C ALA A 18 -21.64 -17.64 -25.91
N VAL A 19 -22.68 -16.80 -25.77
CA VAL A 19 -22.60 -15.54 -25.01
C VAL A 19 -22.34 -15.82 -23.54
N ILE A 20 -23.06 -16.76 -22.92
CA ILE A 20 -22.85 -17.14 -21.51
C ILE A 20 -21.42 -17.66 -21.31
N SER A 21 -20.91 -18.52 -22.21
CA SER A 21 -19.53 -19.02 -22.14
C SER A 21 -18.49 -17.90 -22.24
N LEU A 22 -18.71 -16.90 -23.10
CA LEU A 22 -17.85 -15.71 -23.19
C LEU A 22 -17.85 -14.89 -21.89
N PHE A 23 -19.04 -14.66 -21.30
CA PHE A 23 -19.15 -13.94 -20.03
C PHE A 23 -18.43 -14.66 -18.89
N VAL A 24 -18.65 -15.98 -18.74
CA VAL A 24 -17.99 -16.78 -17.69
C VAL A 24 -16.47 -16.81 -17.88
N TYR A 25 -15.99 -16.88 -19.13
CA TYR A 25 -14.55 -16.85 -19.41
C TYR A 25 -13.91 -15.52 -18.99
N ASN A 26 -14.55 -14.39 -19.30
CA ASN A 26 -14.04 -13.08 -18.92
C ASN A 26 -14.02 -12.89 -17.39
N ASP A 27 -15.04 -13.36 -16.68
CA ASP A 27 -15.10 -13.28 -15.22
C ASP A 27 -14.02 -14.15 -14.55
N LEU A 28 -13.79 -15.35 -15.09
CA LEU A 28 -12.71 -16.23 -14.63
C LEU A 28 -11.32 -15.63 -14.88
N LEU A 29 -11.13 -14.98 -16.03
CA LEU A 29 -9.88 -14.32 -16.39
C LEU A 29 -9.60 -13.15 -15.44
N LEU A 30 -10.59 -12.29 -15.19
CA LEU A 30 -10.47 -11.16 -14.27
C LEU A 30 -10.15 -11.62 -12.84
N LYS A 31 -10.80 -12.69 -12.37
CA LYS A 31 -10.52 -13.26 -11.04
C LYS A 31 -9.08 -13.73 -10.92
N LYS A 32 -8.56 -14.39 -11.96
CA LYS A 32 -7.17 -14.83 -11.99
C LYS A 32 -6.20 -13.65 -11.95
N GLU A 33 -6.45 -12.59 -12.72
CA GLU A 33 -5.63 -11.37 -12.70
C GLU A 33 -5.59 -10.70 -11.32
N ILE A 34 -6.72 -10.68 -10.61
CA ILE A 34 -6.80 -10.16 -9.23
C ILE A 34 -5.97 -11.02 -8.28
N ASP A 35 -6.02 -12.34 -8.41
CA ASP A 35 -5.27 -13.25 -7.56
C ASP A 35 -3.76 -13.16 -7.84
N ASP A 36 -3.36 -13.04 -9.10
CA ASP A 36 -1.97 -12.80 -9.51
C ASP A 36 -1.47 -11.44 -8.98
N PHE A 37 -2.27 -10.38 -9.06
CA PHE A 37 -1.97 -9.08 -8.46
C PHE A 37 -1.79 -9.15 -6.95
N LYS A 38 -2.64 -9.88 -6.23
CA LYS A 38 -2.52 -10.08 -4.77
C LYS A 38 -1.31 -10.91 -4.37
N SER A 39 -0.79 -11.74 -5.27
CA SER A 39 0.35 -12.62 -4.98
C SER A 39 1.69 -11.87 -4.86
N ILE A 40 1.74 -10.61 -5.30
CA ILE A 40 2.93 -9.76 -5.18
C ILE A 40 3.14 -9.41 -3.71
N SER A 41 4.10 -10.10 -3.10
CA SER A 41 4.47 -9.91 -1.71
C SER A 41 5.88 -9.34 -1.57
N MET A 42 6.21 -8.90 -0.35
CA MET A 42 7.57 -8.50 -0.01
C MET A 42 8.58 -9.64 -0.20
N ASP A 43 8.20 -10.91 -0.25
CA ASP A 43 9.18 -12.00 -0.33
C ASP A 43 9.40 -12.52 -1.76
N LYS A 44 8.41 -12.37 -2.64
CA LYS A 44 8.45 -12.86 -4.03
C LYS A 44 8.05 -11.76 -4.99
N LEU A 45 8.99 -10.85 -5.23
CA LEU A 45 8.80 -9.74 -6.15
C LEU A 45 9.23 -10.14 -7.56
N ASP A 46 8.29 -10.55 -8.41
CA ASP A 46 8.54 -10.86 -9.82
C ASP A 46 7.75 -9.90 -10.72
N LEU A 47 8.47 -9.03 -11.43
CA LEU A 47 7.88 -8.05 -12.35
C LEU A 47 7.11 -8.73 -13.50
N LYS A 48 7.49 -9.97 -13.86
CA LYS A 48 6.83 -10.72 -14.95
C LYS A 48 5.36 -11.00 -14.65
N ILE A 49 4.96 -10.97 -13.38
CA ILE A 49 3.54 -11.09 -13.00
C ILE A 49 2.75 -9.93 -13.61
N CYS A 50 3.27 -8.70 -13.53
CA CYS A 50 2.62 -7.52 -14.13
C CYS A 50 2.61 -7.56 -15.65
N ASP A 51 3.67 -8.11 -16.27
CA ASP A 51 3.76 -8.22 -17.73
C ASP A 51 2.65 -9.10 -18.31
N ASN A 52 2.23 -10.13 -17.57
CA ASN A 52 1.21 -11.11 -17.97
C ASN A 52 -0.24 -10.63 -17.79
N LEU A 53 -0.46 -9.47 -17.16
CA LEU A 53 -1.79 -8.89 -17.01
C LEU A 53 -2.25 -8.26 -18.32
N THR A 54 -3.50 -8.52 -18.67
CA THR A 54 -4.14 -8.04 -19.90
C THR A 54 -4.91 -6.74 -19.68
N ASP A 55 -5.53 -6.57 -18.52
CA ASP A 55 -6.15 -5.30 -18.14
C ASP A 55 -5.09 -4.22 -17.84
N ALA A 56 -5.14 -3.11 -18.58
CA ALA A 56 -4.17 -2.03 -18.45
C ALA A 56 -4.21 -1.36 -17.07
N ALA A 57 -5.39 -1.19 -16.47
CA ALA A 57 -5.52 -0.53 -15.18
C ALA A 57 -5.02 -1.42 -14.03
N ILE A 58 -5.25 -2.73 -14.11
CA ILE A 58 -4.68 -3.70 -13.15
C ILE A 58 -3.16 -3.76 -13.33
N LYS A 59 -2.68 -3.74 -14.59
CA LYS A 59 -1.26 -3.74 -14.92
C LYS A 59 -0.52 -2.51 -14.37
N ASP A 60 -1.08 -1.32 -14.54
CA ASP A 60 -0.49 -0.08 -14.00
C ASP A 60 -0.41 -0.14 -12.47
N LYS A 61 -1.50 -0.57 -11.80
CA LYS A 61 -1.52 -0.78 -10.34
C LYS A 61 -0.48 -1.82 -9.89
N CYS A 62 -0.27 -2.85 -10.69
CA CYS A 62 0.72 -3.89 -10.43
C CYS A 62 2.14 -3.31 -10.42
N TYR A 63 2.51 -2.51 -11.43
CA TYR A 63 3.80 -1.84 -11.47
C TYR A 63 3.96 -0.80 -10.35
N ASP A 64 2.90 -0.05 -10.04
CA ASP A 64 2.87 0.91 -8.94
C ASP A 64 3.18 0.23 -7.59
N ASN A 65 2.53 -0.89 -7.30
CA ASN A 65 2.82 -1.69 -6.11
C ASN A 65 4.23 -2.28 -6.13
N TYR A 66 4.68 -2.80 -7.27
CA TYR A 66 6.05 -3.30 -7.44
C TYR A 66 7.08 -2.22 -7.13
N ASN A 67 6.91 -1.01 -7.67
CA ASN A 67 7.80 0.12 -7.46
C ASN A 67 7.80 0.53 -5.99
N SER A 68 6.63 0.60 -5.36
CA SER A 68 6.48 0.90 -3.93
C SER A 68 7.23 -0.10 -3.03
N ILE A 69 7.05 -1.41 -3.27
CA ILE A 69 7.73 -2.45 -2.50
C ILE A 69 9.25 -2.42 -2.75
N THR A 70 9.66 -2.22 -4.01
CA THR A 70 11.09 -2.13 -4.38
C THR A 70 11.75 -0.94 -3.70
N ALA A 71 11.10 0.22 -3.71
CA ALA A 71 11.55 1.42 -3.03
C ALA A 71 11.74 1.16 -1.53
N PHE A 72 10.75 0.53 -0.89
CA PHE A 72 10.80 0.21 0.53
C PHE A 72 11.92 -0.77 0.87
N LYS A 73 12.09 -1.85 0.11
CA LYS A 73 13.19 -2.82 0.32
C LYS A 73 14.57 -2.18 0.22
N LYS A 74 14.74 -1.24 -0.71
CA LYS A 74 16.00 -0.52 -0.92
C LYS A 74 16.14 0.70 -0.01
N LEU A 75 15.08 1.08 0.69
CA LEU A 75 14.97 2.29 1.49
C LEU A 75 15.34 3.56 0.69
N ASP A 76 15.02 3.56 -0.60
CA ASP A 76 15.30 4.65 -1.53
C ASP A 76 13.98 5.24 -2.04
N TYR A 77 13.61 6.38 -1.47
CA TYR A 77 12.35 7.05 -1.81
C TYR A 77 12.33 7.61 -3.24
N ASN A 78 13.49 7.78 -3.91
CA ASN A 78 13.51 8.25 -5.30
C ASN A 78 12.87 7.24 -6.24
N LEU A 79 12.87 5.95 -5.88
CA LEU A 79 12.20 4.89 -6.62
C LEU A 79 10.67 5.00 -6.56
N CYS A 80 10.11 5.75 -5.59
CA CYS A 80 8.68 6.05 -5.55
C CYS A 80 8.24 6.95 -6.73
N ASN A 81 9.14 7.66 -7.41
CA ASN A 81 8.80 8.51 -8.56
C ASN A 81 8.30 7.72 -9.78
N GLY A 82 8.55 6.42 -9.82
CA GLY A 82 8.02 5.53 -10.85
C GLY A 82 6.56 5.11 -10.64
N ILE A 83 5.92 5.58 -9.56
CA ILE A 83 4.52 5.28 -9.25
C ILE A 83 3.61 6.32 -9.91
N LEU A 84 2.61 5.87 -10.65
CA LEU A 84 1.64 6.72 -11.34
C LEU A 84 0.60 7.26 -10.37
N ASP A 85 0.08 6.41 -9.48
CA ASP A 85 -0.83 6.80 -8.40
C ASP A 85 -0.15 7.76 -7.41
N LYS A 86 -0.69 8.97 -7.30
CA LYS A 86 -0.11 10.04 -6.45
C LYS A 86 -0.27 9.78 -4.97
N ASP A 87 -1.37 9.15 -4.55
CA ASP A 87 -1.60 8.83 -3.15
C ASP A 87 -0.67 7.69 -2.71
N LEU A 88 -0.44 6.70 -3.59
CA LEU A 88 0.53 5.65 -3.33
C LEU A 88 1.97 6.17 -3.38
N THR A 89 2.30 7.08 -4.30
CA THR A 89 3.60 7.76 -4.33
C THR A 89 3.87 8.45 -2.99
N TYR A 90 2.89 9.18 -2.49
CA TYR A 90 2.97 9.86 -1.21
C TYR A 90 3.17 8.89 -0.05
N ALA A 91 2.38 7.82 0.01
CA ALA A 91 2.50 6.79 1.02
C ALA A 91 3.88 6.10 0.99
N CYS A 92 4.39 5.79 -0.20
CA CYS A 92 5.71 5.21 -0.43
C CYS A 92 6.82 6.08 0.16
N VAL A 93 6.87 7.36 -0.25
CA VAL A 93 7.87 8.33 0.25
C VAL A 93 7.78 8.46 1.76
N ARG A 94 6.57 8.70 2.29
CA ARG A 94 6.35 8.88 3.73
C ARG A 94 6.84 7.68 4.54
N ASN A 95 6.47 6.46 4.13
CA ASN A 95 6.82 5.25 4.88
C ASN A 95 8.34 5.02 4.91
N ILE A 96 9.05 5.26 3.81
CA ILE A 96 10.51 5.14 3.74
C ILE A 96 11.20 6.18 4.64
N LEU A 97 10.75 7.44 4.59
CA LEU A 97 11.33 8.50 5.43
C LEU A 97 11.10 8.22 6.92
N PHE A 98 9.91 7.79 7.31
CA PHE A 98 9.61 7.40 8.70
C PHE A 98 10.49 6.24 9.15
N PHE A 99 10.65 5.22 8.30
CA PHE A 99 11.50 4.08 8.61
C PHE A 99 12.96 4.48 8.78
N ASN A 100 13.51 5.28 7.86
CA ASN A 100 14.89 5.78 7.94
C ASN A 100 15.08 6.67 9.17
N ALA A 101 14.14 7.58 9.45
CA ALA A 101 14.19 8.46 10.62
C ALA A 101 14.21 7.65 11.93
N LYS A 102 13.37 6.61 12.03
CA LYS A 102 13.37 5.67 13.15
C LYS A 102 14.67 4.90 13.27
N ARG A 103 15.14 4.30 12.17
CA ARG A 103 16.38 3.50 12.13
C ARG A 103 17.59 4.33 12.55
N ASP A 104 17.67 5.56 12.04
CA ASP A 104 18.82 6.46 12.23
C ASP A 104 18.67 7.32 13.50
N ARG A 105 17.54 7.20 14.22
CA ARG A 105 17.19 8.00 15.41
C ARG A 105 17.31 9.50 15.15
N SER A 106 17.04 9.92 13.92
CA SER A 106 17.28 11.27 13.43
C SER A 106 16.01 11.86 12.84
N GLU A 107 15.74 13.13 13.15
CA GLU A 107 14.64 13.88 12.54
C GLU A 107 14.97 14.35 11.11
N ASN A 108 16.24 14.31 10.70
CA ASN A 108 16.69 14.83 9.42
C ASN A 108 15.90 14.26 8.22
N PRO A 109 15.64 12.93 8.12
CA PRO A 109 14.88 12.38 6.99
C PRO A 109 13.45 12.94 6.89
N CYS A 110 12.84 13.37 8.00
CA CYS A 110 11.51 13.96 7.99
C CYS A 110 11.46 15.30 7.22
N GLU A 111 12.58 16.00 7.08
CA GLU A 111 12.63 17.32 6.44
C GLU A 111 12.77 17.28 4.91
N VAL A 112 13.16 16.13 4.36
CA VAL A 112 13.75 16.09 3.00
C VAL A 112 12.72 15.89 1.89
N ALA A 113 11.57 15.25 2.17
CA ALA A 113 10.60 14.93 1.11
C ALA A 113 9.14 14.77 1.56
N LEU A 114 8.79 15.13 2.79
CA LEU A 114 7.38 15.14 3.22
C LEU A 114 6.68 16.38 2.67
N LEU A 115 5.76 16.15 1.73
CA LEU A 115 5.05 17.20 0.99
C LEU A 115 4.16 18.06 1.90
N LYS A 116 3.55 17.46 2.93
CA LYS A 116 2.64 18.14 3.86
C LYS A 116 3.35 18.51 5.17
N LYS A 117 3.01 19.69 5.70
CA LYS A 117 3.54 20.18 6.98
C LYS A 117 3.16 19.25 8.13
N ASP A 118 1.92 18.77 8.13
CA ASP A 118 1.42 17.92 9.22
C ASP A 118 2.20 16.61 9.30
N ASP A 119 2.48 15.96 8.17
CA ASP A 119 3.29 14.74 8.15
C ASP A 119 4.73 14.98 8.63
N ARG A 120 5.32 16.16 8.34
CA ARG A 120 6.64 16.52 8.91
C ARG A 120 6.60 16.57 10.43
N ILE A 121 5.57 17.21 10.99
CA ILE A 121 5.38 17.31 12.44
C ILE A 121 5.21 15.92 13.04
N THR A 122 4.32 15.10 12.46
CA THR A 122 4.07 13.73 12.92
C THR A 122 5.33 12.86 12.88
N CYS A 123 6.12 12.95 11.80
CA CYS A 123 7.38 12.22 11.68
C CYS A 123 8.37 12.57 12.80
N LYS A 124 8.56 13.88 13.04
CA LYS A 124 9.46 14.36 14.10
C LYS A 124 9.01 13.95 15.48
N ASP A 125 7.73 14.13 15.80
CA ASP A 125 7.16 13.76 17.10
C ASP A 125 7.29 12.25 17.35
N TYR A 126 7.08 11.43 16.33
CA TYR A 126 7.25 9.99 16.42
C TYR A 126 8.71 9.60 16.68
N VAL A 127 9.68 10.19 15.97
CA VAL A 127 11.12 9.94 16.19
C VAL A 127 11.54 10.40 17.58
N LYS A 128 11.06 11.56 18.05
CA LYS A 128 11.30 12.04 19.42
C LYS A 128 10.77 11.07 20.45
N LEU A 129 9.54 10.58 20.29
CA LEU A 129 8.94 9.62 21.21
C LEU A 129 9.76 8.32 21.27
N GLU A 130 10.11 7.74 20.13
CA GLU A 130 10.95 6.53 20.04
C GLU A 130 12.33 6.75 20.69
N ASN A 131 12.97 7.89 20.41
CA ASN A 131 14.23 8.26 21.02
C ASN A 131 14.09 8.35 22.54
N MET A 132 13.02 8.97 23.07
CA MET A 132 12.74 9.05 24.49
C MET A 132 12.47 7.68 25.12
N MET A 133 11.70 6.82 24.46
CA MET A 133 11.40 5.46 24.95
C MET A 133 12.65 4.57 25.01
N SER A 134 13.66 4.82 24.16
CA SER A 134 14.91 4.06 24.22
C SER A 134 15.74 4.33 25.50
N TRP A 135 15.42 5.40 26.24
CA TRP A 135 16.05 5.78 27.51
C TRP A 135 15.08 5.49 28.66
N TRP A 136 14.86 4.20 28.93
CA TRP A 136 13.94 3.70 29.97
C TRP A 136 14.18 4.24 31.39
N THR A 137 15.33 4.88 31.64
CA THR A 137 15.71 5.39 32.95
C THR A 137 15.16 6.78 33.28
N LEU A 138 14.65 7.54 32.29
CA LEU A 138 14.08 8.87 32.49
C LEU A 138 12.78 9.00 31.69
N LEU A 139 11.64 8.86 32.38
CA LEU A 139 10.33 9.08 31.77
C LEU A 139 10.23 10.50 31.20
N PRO A 140 10.02 10.66 29.89
CA PRO A 140 10.03 11.96 29.24
C PRO A 140 8.92 12.89 29.74
N ASP A 141 9.13 14.18 29.49
CA ASP A 141 8.10 15.21 29.62
C ASP A 141 7.25 15.23 28.34
N CYS A 142 6.12 14.50 28.37
CA CYS A 142 5.19 14.37 27.25
C CYS A 142 4.58 15.71 26.81
N SER A 143 4.67 16.77 27.62
CA SER A 143 4.16 18.11 27.27
C SER A 143 4.96 18.79 26.14
N LYS A 144 6.14 18.29 25.81
CA LYS A 144 7.00 18.81 24.74
C LYS A 144 6.69 18.21 23.35
N ILE A 145 5.75 17.27 23.27
CA ILE A 145 5.30 16.66 22.02
C ILE A 145 4.23 17.56 21.41
N SER A 146 4.38 17.94 20.14
CA SER A 146 3.53 18.96 19.53
C SER A 146 2.15 18.46 19.10
N THR A 147 2.04 17.17 18.77
CA THR A 147 0.79 16.52 18.38
C THR A 147 0.06 15.93 19.59
N THR A 148 -1.24 16.24 19.70
CA THR A 148 -2.09 15.80 20.82
C THR A 148 -2.17 14.28 20.93
N GLU A 149 -2.27 13.57 19.80
CA GLU A 149 -2.36 12.11 19.77
C GLU A 149 -1.09 11.44 20.29
N VAL A 150 0.09 11.91 19.86
CA VAL A 150 1.37 11.35 20.29
C VAL A 150 1.67 11.71 21.75
N ALA A 151 1.30 12.92 22.17
CA ALA A 151 1.38 13.32 23.58
C ALA A 151 0.51 12.45 24.49
N LEU A 152 -0.71 12.09 24.04
CA LEU A 152 -1.60 11.19 24.77
C LEU A 152 -1.00 9.78 24.89
N ALA A 153 -0.49 9.21 23.79
CA ALA A 153 0.15 7.89 23.79
C ALA A 153 1.39 7.85 24.70
N CYS A 154 2.19 8.93 24.71
CA CYS A 154 3.30 9.11 25.64
C CYS A 154 2.83 9.07 27.10
N GLN A 155 1.75 9.80 27.41
CA GLN A 155 1.20 9.90 28.76
C GLN A 155 0.60 8.56 29.23
N GLU A 156 -0.10 7.83 28.36
CA GLU A 156 -0.65 6.50 28.67
C GLU A 156 0.47 5.49 28.98
N THR A 157 1.51 5.45 28.14
CA THR A 157 2.67 4.58 28.36
C THR A 157 3.37 4.89 29.68
N LYS A 158 3.54 6.19 30.00
CA LYS A 158 4.10 6.65 31.27
C LYS A 158 3.27 6.20 32.47
N ASN A 159 1.95 6.21 32.36
CA ASN A 159 1.06 5.76 33.43
C ASN A 159 1.13 4.26 33.66
N ILE A 160 1.24 3.45 32.59
CA ILE A 160 1.43 1.99 32.69
C ILE A 160 2.73 1.69 33.46
N LEU A 161 3.85 2.27 33.02
CA LEU A 161 5.17 2.03 33.62
C LEU A 161 5.31 2.51 35.08
N ARG A 162 4.45 3.39 35.57
CA ARG A 162 4.48 3.85 36.97
C ARG A 162 3.71 2.94 37.93
N ASN A 163 2.86 2.07 37.38
CA ASN A 163 1.99 1.18 38.16
C ASN A 163 2.54 -0.26 38.22
N ASP A 164 3.63 -0.56 37.51
CA ASP A 164 4.42 -1.79 37.58
C ASP A 164 5.65 -1.62 38.50
#